data_AF-A0A6G0WGT7-F1
#
_entry.id   AF-A0A6G0WGT7-F1
#
_cell.length_a   1.000
_cell.length_b   1.000
_cell.length_c   1.000
_cell.angle_alpha   90.00
_cell.angle_beta   90.00
_cell.angle_gamma   90.00
#
_symmetry.space_group_name_H-M   'P 1'
#
loop_
_entity.id
_entity.type
_entity.pdbx_description
1 polymer ?
#
loop_
_entity_poly.entity_id
_entity_poly.type
_entity_poly.pdbx_seq_one_letter_code
_entity_poly.pdbx_strand_id
1 'polypeptide(L)'
;MQGVPADVSCFTKIFSLRHGSHVKKIESEAKINEWLVIVRTSRVSLSIYKYGNKIMTKDHFVEFTAACIAPPSQDRSGAPSEATIQKFIVKLHDKWDSTWEGDYPKWRLWATHIVKPPSLAWESRVHQGPPPHVFARLRPKTSLHEAQIERFGRQMRTALDVVLGSIAELDQLNAAIEQINNAVDIVEERMKLFQQALLSKREILVVHGKRYITDPRE
;
A
#
# COMPACT_ATOMS: atom_id res chain seq x y z
N MET A 1 7.04 -14.49 -21.91
CA MET A 1 7.83 -15.67 -21.48
C MET A 1 7.14 -16.91 -22.03
N GLN A 2 7.63 -17.44 -23.15
CA GLN A 2 7.17 -18.71 -23.70
C GLN A 2 7.54 -19.84 -22.72
N GLY A 3 6.55 -20.61 -22.28
CA GLY A 3 6.77 -21.76 -21.44
C GLY A 3 7.64 -22.78 -22.17
N VAL A 4 8.78 -23.13 -21.58
CA VAL A 4 9.59 -24.25 -22.04
C VAL A 4 8.69 -25.50 -21.99
N PRO A 5 8.50 -26.23 -23.11
CA PRO A 5 7.72 -27.45 -23.09
C PRO A 5 8.37 -28.42 -22.10
N ALA A 6 7.62 -28.84 -21.08
CA ALA A 6 8.12 -29.76 -20.08
C ALA A 6 8.45 -31.09 -20.78
N ASP A 7 9.75 -31.31 -21.01
CA ASP A 7 10.27 -32.55 -21.57
C ASP A 7 9.74 -33.75 -20.78
N VAL A 8 9.20 -34.75 -21.47
CA VAL A 8 8.70 -36.02 -20.88
C VAL A 8 9.79 -36.68 -20.02
N SER A 9 11.06 -36.46 -20.35
CA SER A 9 12.23 -36.85 -19.55
C SER A 9 12.23 -36.23 -18.14
N CYS A 10 11.79 -34.98 -17.99
CA CYS A 10 11.60 -34.36 -16.69
C CYS A 10 10.44 -35.01 -15.93
N PHE A 11 9.34 -35.31 -16.61
CA PHE A 11 8.16 -35.97 -16.04
C PHE A 11 8.54 -37.31 -15.36
N THR A 12 9.32 -38.16 -16.04
CA THR A 12 9.79 -39.45 -15.46
C THR A 12 10.71 -39.33 -14.24
N LYS A 13 11.23 -38.13 -13.97
CA LYS A 13 12.10 -37.87 -12.82
C LYS A 13 11.33 -37.50 -11.58
N ILE A 14 10.04 -37.12 -11.65
CA ILE A 14 9.31 -36.53 -10.50
C ILE A 14 8.11 -37.36 -10.07
N PHE A 15 7.69 -38.34 -10.87
CA PHE A 15 6.65 -39.28 -10.44
C PHE A 15 6.87 -40.66 -11.03
N SER A 16 6.19 -41.65 -10.46
CA SER A 16 6.16 -43.03 -10.96
C SER A 16 4.74 -43.57 -10.91
N LEU A 17 4.38 -44.37 -11.91
CA LEU A 17 3.12 -45.10 -11.96
C LEU A 17 3.38 -46.56 -11.62
N ARG A 18 2.56 -47.15 -10.75
CA ARG A 18 2.68 -48.54 -10.31
C ARG A 18 1.37 -49.29 -10.51
N HIS A 19 1.45 -50.49 -11.07
CA HIS A 19 0.35 -51.45 -11.14
C HIS A 19 0.81 -52.76 -10.50
N GLY A 20 0.13 -53.17 -9.43
CA GLY A 20 0.59 -54.27 -8.57
C GLY A 20 1.98 -54.01 -7.99
N SER A 21 2.91 -54.94 -8.22
CA SER A 21 4.32 -54.87 -7.80
C SER A 21 5.23 -54.14 -8.80
N HIS A 22 4.75 -53.84 -10.01
CA HIS A 22 5.58 -53.33 -11.10
C HIS A 22 5.45 -51.81 -11.28
N VAL A 23 6.61 -51.12 -11.35
CA VAL A 23 6.69 -49.70 -11.69
C VAL A 23 6.80 -49.54 -13.20
N LYS A 24 5.86 -48.79 -13.79
CA LYS A 24 5.85 -48.51 -15.23
C LYS A 24 6.86 -47.41 -15.55
N LYS A 25 7.88 -47.76 -16.33
CA LYS A 25 8.79 -46.79 -16.94
C LYS A 25 8.08 -46.10 -18.11
N ILE A 26 8.15 -44.78 -18.12
CA ILE A 26 7.56 -43.94 -19.17
C ILE A 26 8.63 -43.73 -20.24
N GLU A 27 8.42 -44.32 -21.42
CA GLU A 27 9.37 -44.26 -22.54
C GLU A 27 8.89 -43.35 -23.66
N SER A 28 7.58 -43.38 -23.95
CA SER A 28 6.93 -42.52 -24.93
C SER A 28 5.44 -42.39 -24.62
N GLU A 29 4.81 -41.31 -25.11
CA GLU A 29 3.38 -41.06 -24.93
C GLU A 29 2.50 -42.18 -25.51
N ALA A 30 2.84 -42.67 -26.70
CA ALA A 30 2.12 -43.79 -27.34
C ALA A 30 2.11 -45.06 -26.47
N LYS A 31 3.27 -45.42 -25.90
CA LYS A 31 3.40 -46.59 -25.01
C LYS A 31 2.69 -46.41 -23.67
N ILE A 32 2.54 -45.17 -23.20
CA ILE A 32 1.75 -44.87 -22.00
C ILE A 32 0.27 -45.06 -22.31
N ASN A 33 -0.23 -44.49 -23.41
CA ASN A 33 -1.64 -44.58 -23.77
C ASN A 33 -2.08 -46.02 -23.98
N GLU A 34 -1.26 -46.82 -24.68
CA GLU A 34 -1.51 -48.26 -24.82
C GLU A 34 -1.56 -48.97 -23.46
N TRP A 35 -0.62 -48.67 -22.57
CA TRP A 35 -0.61 -49.24 -21.23
C TRP A 35 -1.82 -48.82 -20.38
N LEU A 36 -2.25 -47.56 -20.47
CA LEU A 36 -3.43 -47.04 -19.78
C LEU A 36 -4.72 -47.74 -20.24
N VAL A 37 -4.82 -48.09 -21.52
CA VAL A 37 -5.93 -48.89 -22.05
C VAL A 37 -5.92 -50.30 -21.45
N ILE A 38 -4.74 -50.91 -21.30
CA ILE A 38 -4.58 -52.25 -20.69
C ILE A 38 -4.99 -52.23 -19.21
N VAL A 39 -4.57 -51.22 -18.45
CA VAL A 39 -4.85 -51.13 -17.00
C VAL A 39 -6.12 -50.35 -16.67
N ARG A 40 -6.98 -50.05 -17.65
CA ARG A 40 -8.15 -49.16 -17.52
C ARG A 40 -9.15 -49.54 -16.42
N THR A 41 -9.27 -50.84 -16.12
CA THR A 41 -10.15 -51.38 -15.08
C THR A 41 -9.41 -51.69 -13.78
N SER A 42 -8.11 -51.44 -13.73
CA SER A 42 -7.25 -51.73 -12.59
C SER A 42 -6.90 -50.48 -11.80
N ARG A 43 -6.61 -50.66 -10.51
CA ARG A 43 -6.11 -49.58 -9.65
C ARG A 43 -4.62 -49.35 -9.92
N VAL A 44 -4.28 -48.15 -10.37
CA VAL A 44 -2.90 -47.67 -10.53
C VAL A 44 -2.53 -46.73 -9.40
N SER A 45 -1.33 -46.89 -8.84
CA SER A 45 -0.80 -45.96 -7.83
C SER A 45 0.14 -44.95 -8.48
N LEU A 46 -0.11 -43.67 -8.25
CA LEU A 46 0.76 -42.56 -8.66
C LEU A 46 1.53 -42.06 -7.45
N SER A 47 2.86 -42.04 -7.53
CA SER A 47 3.73 -41.46 -6.51
C SER A 47 4.43 -40.24 -7.08
N ILE A 48 4.28 -39.08 -6.45
CA ILE A 48 4.93 -37.83 -6.84
C ILE A 48 6.05 -37.53 -5.83
N TYR A 49 7.29 -37.49 -6.30
CA TYR A 49 8.48 -37.37 -5.49
C TYR A 49 8.94 -35.92 -5.42
N LYS A 50 8.92 -35.35 -4.22
CA LYS A 50 9.34 -33.97 -3.93
C LYS A 50 10.75 -33.62 -4.43
N TYR A 51 11.65 -34.61 -4.47
CA TYR A 51 13.05 -34.45 -4.88
C TYR A 51 13.43 -35.35 -6.08
N GLY A 52 12.42 -35.99 -6.68
CA GLY A 52 12.56 -36.86 -7.83
C GLY A 52 13.14 -38.25 -7.58
N ASN A 53 13.21 -39.04 -8.65
CA ASN A 53 13.59 -40.45 -8.70
C ASN A 53 15.12 -40.64 -8.73
N LYS A 54 15.92 -39.58 -8.61
CA LYS A 54 17.39 -39.69 -8.56
C LYS A 54 17.90 -40.23 -7.22
N ILE A 55 17.06 -40.21 -6.19
CA ILE A 55 17.37 -40.71 -4.85
C ILE A 55 16.85 -42.15 -4.75
N MET A 56 17.60 -43.09 -5.31
CA MET A 56 17.19 -44.52 -5.36
C MET A 56 17.67 -45.33 -4.14
N THR A 57 18.74 -44.90 -3.49
CA THR A 57 19.38 -45.62 -2.38
C THR A 57 19.46 -44.74 -1.14
N LYS A 58 19.61 -45.39 0.01
CA LYS A 58 19.85 -44.71 1.29
C LYS A 58 21.07 -43.79 1.22
N ASP A 59 22.10 -44.19 0.49
CA ASP A 59 23.32 -43.40 0.32
C ASP A 59 23.08 -42.14 -0.51
N HIS A 60 22.32 -42.24 -1.61
CA HIS A 60 21.91 -41.05 -2.38
C HIS A 60 21.05 -40.11 -1.54
N PHE A 61 20.23 -40.64 -0.63
CA PHE A 61 19.43 -39.82 0.28
C PHE A 61 20.30 -39.12 1.32
N VAL A 62 21.31 -39.80 1.86
CA VAL A 62 22.28 -39.22 2.79
C VAL A 62 23.11 -38.14 2.10
N GLU A 63 23.60 -38.41 0.89
CA GLU A 63 24.37 -37.45 0.08
C GLU A 63 23.52 -36.22 -0.30
N PHE A 64 22.29 -36.44 -0.75
CA PHE A 64 21.34 -35.35 -1.03
C PHE A 64 21.00 -34.57 0.23
N THR A 65 20.79 -35.25 1.36
CA THR A 65 20.50 -34.60 2.65
C THR A 65 21.69 -33.75 3.09
N ALA A 66 22.91 -34.27 2.98
CA ALA A 66 24.13 -33.54 3.30
C ALA A 66 24.36 -32.33 2.39
N ALA A 67 24.08 -32.44 1.09
CA ALA A 67 24.29 -31.36 0.14
C ALA A 67 23.18 -30.29 0.14
N CYS A 68 21.92 -30.71 0.28
CA CYS A 68 20.76 -29.87 -0.04
C CYS A 68 19.90 -29.49 1.19
N ILE A 69 20.00 -30.26 2.28
CA ILE A 69 19.15 -30.09 3.46
C ILE A 69 20.00 -29.64 4.66
N ALA A 70 21.19 -30.22 4.84
CA ALA A 70 22.13 -29.83 5.88
C ALA A 70 22.86 -28.53 5.47
N PRO A 71 22.90 -27.52 6.35
CA PRO A 71 23.79 -26.37 6.19
C PRO A 71 25.26 -26.83 6.03
N PRO A 72 26.06 -26.19 5.14
CA PRO A 72 27.49 -26.51 4.99
C PRO A 72 28.31 -26.27 6.27
N SER A 73 27.77 -25.58 7.27
CA SER A 73 28.30 -25.52 8.63
C SER A 73 27.14 -25.44 9.64
N GLN A 74 26.93 -26.51 10.40
CA GLN A 74 26.02 -26.52 11.55
C GLN A 74 26.82 -26.34 12.84
N ASP A 75 26.24 -25.62 13.81
CA ASP A 75 26.72 -25.74 15.18
C ASP A 75 26.35 -27.11 15.77
N ARG A 76 26.86 -27.43 16.97
CA ARG A 76 26.62 -28.73 17.64
C ARG A 76 25.13 -29.05 17.86
N SER A 77 24.24 -28.08 17.70
CA SER A 77 22.80 -28.18 17.90
C SER A 77 22.00 -28.22 16.58
N GLY A 78 22.69 -28.22 15.43
CA GLY A 78 22.05 -28.25 14.12
C GLY A 78 21.53 -26.90 13.62
N ALA A 79 21.79 -25.80 14.35
CA ALA A 79 21.40 -24.46 13.91
C ALA A 79 22.42 -23.92 12.88
N PRO A 80 21.99 -22.99 12.00
CA PRO A 80 22.91 -22.32 11.09
C PRO A 80 24.03 -21.66 11.87
N SER A 81 25.28 -21.86 11.45
CA SER A 81 26.42 -21.26 12.13
C SER A 81 26.33 -19.72 12.12
N GLU A 82 26.84 -19.11 13.19
CA GLU A 82 26.90 -17.65 13.32
C GLU A 82 27.59 -16.99 12.11
N ALA A 83 28.67 -17.59 11.62
CA ALA A 83 29.39 -17.14 10.44
C ALA A 83 28.51 -17.16 9.17
N THR A 84 27.56 -18.10 9.07
CA THR A 84 26.62 -18.15 7.94
C THR A 84 25.59 -17.03 8.04
N ILE A 85 25.02 -16.81 9.23
CA ILE A 85 24.07 -15.72 9.46
C ILE A 85 24.73 -14.38 9.11
N GLN A 86 25.96 -14.13 9.58
CA GLN A 86 26.67 -12.89 9.30
C GLN A 86 26.95 -12.69 7.79
N LYS A 87 27.31 -13.75 7.05
CA LYS A 87 27.46 -13.69 5.58
C LYS A 87 26.15 -13.26 4.89
N PHE A 88 25.02 -13.80 5.33
CA PHE A 88 23.72 -13.45 4.76
C PHE A 88 23.22 -12.06 5.19
N ILE A 89 23.62 -11.55 6.36
CA ILE A 89 23.39 -10.15 6.74
C ILE A 89 24.09 -9.22 5.74
N VAL A 90 25.36 -9.49 5.39
CA VAL A 90 26.11 -8.68 4.41
C VAL A 90 25.43 -8.70 3.05
N LYS A 91 25.01 -9.88 2.57
CA LYS A 91 24.26 -10.01 1.30
C LYS A 91 22.92 -9.27 1.32
N LEU A 92 22.24 -9.27 2.46
CA LEU A 92 20.99 -8.53 2.63
C LEU A 92 21.21 -7.02 2.56
N HIS A 93 22.23 -6.49 3.23
CA HIS A 93 22.57 -5.06 3.12
C HIS A 93 22.91 -4.69 1.68
N ASP A 94 23.77 -5.46 1.01
CA ASP A 94 24.15 -5.19 -0.38
C ASP A 94 22.93 -5.08 -1.31
N LYS A 95 21.90 -5.90 -1.09
CA LYS A 95 20.69 -5.89 -1.90
C LYS A 95 19.64 -4.85 -1.49
N TRP A 96 19.49 -4.60 -0.19
CA TRP A 96 18.29 -3.96 0.36
C TRP A 96 18.55 -2.70 1.20
N ASP A 97 19.81 -2.32 1.43
CA ASP A 97 20.16 -1.15 2.25
C ASP A 97 19.66 0.18 1.66
N SER A 98 19.41 0.24 0.35
CA SER A 98 18.79 1.40 -0.31
C SER A 98 17.29 1.51 -0.05
N THR A 99 16.63 0.40 0.24
CA THR A 99 15.16 0.30 0.26
C THR A 99 14.63 0.25 1.69
N TRP A 100 15.32 -0.46 2.57
CA TRP A 100 14.90 -0.70 3.94
C TRP A 100 15.92 -0.16 4.92
N GLU A 101 15.43 0.49 5.96
CA GLU A 101 16.17 0.94 7.13
C GLU A 101 15.84 0.02 8.32
N GLY A 102 16.88 -0.46 8.99
CA GLY A 102 16.74 -1.34 10.14
C GLY A 102 18.05 -1.48 10.91
N ASP A 103 17.93 -1.67 12.22
CA ASP A 103 19.06 -1.97 13.11
C ASP A 103 19.55 -3.41 12.90
N TYR A 104 20.79 -3.68 13.31
CA TYR A 104 21.41 -5.01 13.20
C TYR A 104 20.51 -6.19 13.64
N PRO A 105 19.74 -6.14 14.76
CA PRO A 105 18.85 -7.23 15.15
C PRO A 105 17.76 -7.56 14.11
N LYS A 106 17.27 -6.56 13.36
CA LYS A 106 16.24 -6.75 12.33
C LYS A 106 16.83 -7.48 11.12
N TRP A 107 18.02 -7.07 10.69
CA TRP A 107 18.78 -7.74 9.62
C TRP A 107 19.17 -9.16 10.01
N ARG A 108 19.60 -9.37 11.25
CA ARG A 108 19.91 -10.68 11.80
C ARG A 108 18.69 -11.60 11.80
N LEU A 109 17.52 -11.09 12.19
CA LEU A 109 16.27 -11.85 12.17
C LEU A 109 15.91 -12.28 10.74
N TRP A 110 16.09 -11.40 9.76
CA TRP A 110 15.88 -11.71 8.34
C TRP A 110 16.88 -12.76 7.83
N ALA A 111 18.17 -12.56 8.07
CA ALA A 111 19.21 -13.52 7.69
C ALA A 111 18.92 -14.91 8.30
N THR A 112 18.53 -14.96 9.57
CA THR A 112 18.14 -16.20 10.27
C THR A 112 16.95 -16.89 9.59
N HIS A 113 15.99 -16.14 9.06
CA HIS A 113 14.91 -16.71 8.26
C HIS A 113 15.41 -17.28 6.93
N ILE A 114 16.35 -16.60 6.28
CA ILE A 114 16.93 -17.04 5.00
C ILE A 114 17.66 -18.37 5.17
N VAL A 115 18.53 -18.49 6.18
CA VAL A 115 19.36 -19.70 6.41
C VAL A 115 18.59 -20.89 6.96
N LYS A 116 17.26 -20.83 7.07
CA LYS A 116 16.45 -22.04 7.32
C LYS A 116 16.58 -23.01 6.13
N PRO A 117 16.60 -24.34 6.35
CA PRO A 117 16.60 -25.29 5.25
C PRO A 117 15.42 -25.09 4.26
N PRO A 118 15.53 -25.55 3.00
CA PRO A 118 16.72 -26.15 2.39
C PRO A 118 17.79 -25.11 2.00
N SER A 119 19.06 -25.52 2.00
CA SER A 119 20.21 -24.64 1.69
C SER A 119 20.20 -24.10 0.26
N LEU A 120 19.68 -24.90 -0.67
CA LEU A 120 19.47 -24.52 -2.07
C LEU A 120 18.61 -23.26 -2.26
N ALA A 121 17.74 -22.95 -1.29
CA ALA A 121 16.82 -21.81 -1.38
C ALA A 121 17.40 -20.51 -0.79
N TRP A 122 18.59 -20.53 -0.21
CA TRP A 122 19.11 -19.36 0.51
C TRP A 122 19.35 -18.17 -0.41
N GLU A 123 20.03 -18.38 -1.55
CA GLU A 123 20.31 -17.30 -2.51
C GLU A 123 19.02 -16.72 -3.11
N SER A 124 18.04 -17.56 -3.44
CA SER A 124 16.77 -17.07 -3.98
C SER A 124 15.98 -16.27 -2.94
N ARG A 125 16.04 -16.64 -1.66
CA ARG A 125 15.41 -15.89 -0.56
C ARG A 125 16.06 -14.53 -0.27
N VAL A 126 17.34 -14.32 -0.59
CA VAL A 126 17.97 -12.99 -0.52
C VAL A 126 17.30 -12.01 -1.48
N HIS A 127 16.90 -12.50 -2.65
CA HIS A 127 16.24 -11.70 -3.69
C HIS A 127 14.74 -11.51 -3.44
N GLN A 128 14.16 -12.29 -2.55
CA GLN A 128 12.78 -12.14 -2.12
C GLN A 128 12.68 -11.01 -1.09
N GLY A 129 11.55 -10.31 -1.10
CA GLY A 129 11.28 -9.28 -0.09
C GLY A 129 11.26 -9.85 1.34
N PRO A 130 11.31 -8.97 2.35
CA PRO A 130 11.37 -9.40 3.74
C PRO A 130 10.12 -10.21 4.15
N PRO A 131 10.29 -11.29 4.94
CA PRO A 131 9.17 -12.06 5.46
C PRO A 131 8.20 -11.21 6.28
N PRO A 132 6.91 -11.57 6.42
CA PRO A 132 5.90 -10.74 7.09
C PRO A 132 6.29 -10.28 8.50
N HIS A 133 6.89 -11.16 9.30
CA HIS A 133 7.33 -10.87 10.68
C HIS A 133 8.58 -9.96 10.75
N VAL A 134 9.35 -9.85 9.67
CA VAL A 134 10.48 -8.92 9.54
C VAL A 134 9.99 -7.60 8.95
N PHE A 135 9.15 -7.66 7.91
CA PHE A 135 8.57 -6.51 7.22
C PHE A 135 7.91 -5.54 8.20
N ALA A 136 7.11 -6.04 9.15
CA ALA A 136 6.45 -5.21 10.17
C ALA A 136 7.42 -4.41 11.09
N ARG A 137 8.72 -4.72 11.06
CA ARG A 137 9.75 -4.09 11.90
C ARG A 137 10.75 -3.24 11.10
N LEU A 138 10.76 -3.37 9.78
CA LEU A 138 11.61 -2.57 8.90
C LEU A 138 10.89 -1.25 8.57
N ARG A 139 11.67 -0.19 8.41
CA ARG A 139 11.16 1.08 7.90
C ARG A 139 11.60 1.24 6.46
N PRO A 140 10.77 1.74 5.54
CA PRO A 140 11.27 2.18 4.25
C PRO A 140 12.32 3.27 4.48
N LYS A 141 13.44 3.19 3.77
CA LYS A 141 14.44 4.26 3.81
C LYS A 141 13.84 5.44 3.05
N THR A 142 13.20 6.36 3.77
CA THR A 142 12.61 7.56 3.18
C THR A 142 13.73 8.33 2.49
N SER A 143 13.63 8.47 1.17
CA SER A 143 14.59 9.30 0.45
C SER A 143 14.47 10.73 0.97
N LEU A 144 15.57 11.47 1.01
CA LEU A 144 15.57 12.87 1.44
C LEU A 144 14.56 13.71 0.63
N HIS A 145 14.33 13.34 -0.63
CA HIS A 145 13.29 13.90 -1.50
C HIS A 145 11.87 13.64 -1.00
N GLU A 146 11.55 12.45 -0.51
CA GLU A 146 10.21 12.12 -0.03
C GLU A 146 9.88 12.86 1.26
N ALA A 147 10.85 12.97 2.18
CA ALA A 147 10.72 13.79 3.38
C ALA A 147 10.54 15.28 3.02
N GLN A 148 11.21 15.78 1.99
CA GLN A 148 11.04 17.14 1.48
C GLN A 148 9.65 17.35 0.86
N ILE A 149 9.14 16.40 0.06
CA ILE A 149 7.80 16.46 -0.54
C ILE A 149 6.73 16.48 0.54
N GLU A 150 6.84 15.63 1.55
CA GLU A 150 5.91 15.66 2.68
C GLU A 150 5.93 17.00 3.42
N ARG A 151 7.14 17.53 3.69
CA ARG A 151 7.30 18.83 4.35
C ARG A 151 6.65 19.94 3.53
N PHE A 152 6.90 19.98 2.23
CA PHE A 152 6.32 20.95 1.31
C PHE A 152 4.79 20.80 1.25
N GLY A 153 4.28 19.57 1.19
CA GLY A 153 2.85 19.27 1.21
C GLY A 153 2.15 19.68 2.51
N ARG A 154 2.84 19.64 3.66
CA ARG A 154 2.32 20.19 4.93
C ARG A 154 2.28 21.72 4.89
N GLN A 155 3.34 22.36 4.41
CA GLN A 155 3.40 23.83 4.29
C GLN A 155 2.32 24.38 3.36
N MET A 156 2.10 23.74 2.20
CA MET A 156 1.05 24.15 1.27
C MET A 156 -0.35 24.04 1.88
N ARG A 157 -0.63 22.98 2.65
CA ARG A 157 -1.91 22.84 3.35
C ARG A 157 -2.14 23.95 4.36
N THR A 158 -1.15 24.25 5.19
CA THR A 158 -1.26 25.37 6.14
C THR A 158 -1.46 26.71 5.43
N ALA A 159 -0.74 26.96 4.33
CA ALA A 159 -0.92 28.17 3.54
C ALA A 159 -2.33 28.27 2.95
N LEU A 160 -2.87 27.15 2.44
CA LEU A 160 -4.24 27.08 1.93
C LEU A 160 -5.27 27.34 3.03
N ASP A 161 -5.10 26.73 4.21
CA ASP A 161 -6.00 26.94 5.36
C ASP A 161 -6.03 28.42 5.79
N VAL A 162 -4.87 29.09 5.80
CA VAL A 162 -4.78 30.53 6.08
C VAL A 162 -5.54 31.34 5.04
N VAL A 163 -5.34 31.07 3.74
CA VAL A 163 -6.04 31.79 2.67
C VAL A 163 -7.55 31.57 2.75
N LEU A 164 -8.01 30.33 2.98
CA LEU A 164 -9.43 30.02 3.16
C LEU A 164 -10.02 30.75 4.38
N GLY A 165 -9.26 30.81 5.48
CA GLY A 165 -9.64 31.60 6.65
C GLY A 165 -9.80 33.09 6.33
N SER A 166 -8.83 33.68 5.63
CA SER A 166 -8.90 35.09 5.23
C SER A 166 -10.06 35.37 4.26
N ILE A 167 -10.39 34.45 3.35
CA ILE A 167 -11.56 34.60 2.49
C ILE A 167 -12.85 34.61 3.34
N ALA A 168 -12.97 33.70 4.30
CA ALA A 168 -14.14 33.66 5.17
C ALA A 168 -14.28 34.95 6.02
N GLU A 169 -13.17 35.53 6.48
CA GLU A 169 -13.18 36.82 7.18
C GLU A 169 -13.60 37.97 6.27
N LEU A 170 -13.16 37.98 5.01
CA LEU A 170 -13.59 38.97 4.01
C LEU A 170 -15.09 38.86 3.72
N ASP A 171 -15.63 37.65 3.61
CA ASP A 171 -17.07 37.43 3.42
C ASP A 171 -17.88 37.96 4.61
N GLN A 172 -17.40 37.77 5.84
CA GLN A 172 -18.03 38.34 7.03
C GLN A 172 -18.02 39.88 7.03
N LEU A 173 -16.91 40.50 6.62
CA LEU A 173 -16.82 41.95 6.50
C LEU A 173 -17.79 42.50 5.44
N ASN A 174 -17.89 41.82 4.28
CA ASN A 174 -18.84 42.19 3.25
C ASN A 174 -20.29 42.13 3.75
N ALA A 175 -20.65 41.06 4.47
CA ALA A 175 -21.98 40.93 5.07
C ALA A 175 -22.27 42.06 6.09
N ALA A 176 -21.26 42.46 6.88
CA ALA A 176 -21.41 43.59 7.81
C ALA A 176 -21.60 44.93 7.08
N ILE A 177 -20.87 45.14 5.97
CA ILE A 177 -21.02 46.33 5.13
C ILE A 177 -22.44 46.40 4.53
N GLU A 178 -22.96 45.28 4.02
CA GLU A 178 -24.34 45.23 3.51
C GLU A 178 -25.37 45.57 4.59
N GLN A 179 -25.18 45.10 5.83
CA GLN A 179 -26.06 45.46 6.94
C GLN A 179 -26.03 46.97 7.24
N ILE A 180 -24.85 47.58 7.20
CA ILE A 180 -24.69 49.03 7.40
C ILE A 180 -25.38 49.79 6.28
N ASN A 181 -25.16 49.40 5.02
CA ASN A 181 -25.79 50.05 3.87
C ASN A 181 -27.33 49.99 3.98
N ASN A 182 -27.89 48.83 4.31
CA ASN A 182 -29.35 48.69 4.52
C ASN A 182 -29.85 49.62 5.65
N ALA A 183 -29.09 49.78 6.73
CA ALA A 183 -29.46 50.68 7.81
C ALA A 183 -29.42 52.16 7.37
N VAL A 184 -28.44 52.54 6.56
CA VAL A 184 -28.33 53.89 5.98
C VAL A 184 -29.53 54.17 5.07
N ASP A 185 -29.90 53.23 4.19
CA ASP A 185 -31.05 53.37 3.30
C ASP A 185 -32.35 53.61 4.08
N ILE A 186 -32.57 52.88 5.17
CA ILE A 186 -33.73 53.06 6.06
C ILE A 186 -33.74 54.47 6.67
N VAL A 187 -32.58 54.97 7.11
CA VAL A 187 -32.48 56.32 7.68
C VAL A 187 -32.75 57.38 6.61
N GLU A 188 -32.25 57.17 5.39
CA GLU A 188 -32.49 58.08 4.27
C GLU A 188 -33.98 58.16 3.92
N GLU A 189 -34.68 57.01 3.82
CA GLU A 189 -36.12 56.96 3.59
C GLU A 189 -36.90 57.69 4.69
N ARG A 190 -36.56 57.44 5.96
CA ARG A 190 -37.19 58.14 7.09
C ARG A 190 -36.99 59.64 6.99
N MET A 191 -35.78 60.09 6.65
CA MET A 191 -35.49 61.51 6.50
C MET A 191 -36.31 62.15 5.39
N LYS A 192 -36.47 61.46 4.24
CA LYS A 192 -37.33 61.91 3.13
C LYS A 192 -38.80 62.05 3.57
N LEU A 193 -39.32 61.06 4.31
CA LEU A 193 -40.68 61.12 4.85
C LEU A 193 -40.86 62.28 5.85
N PHE A 194 -39.89 62.49 6.74
CA PHE A 194 -39.91 63.63 7.66
C PHE A 194 -39.88 64.97 6.92
N GLN A 195 -39.04 65.09 5.89
CA GLN A 195 -38.99 66.29 5.06
C GLN A 195 -40.34 66.57 4.39
N GLN A 196 -40.98 65.55 3.79
CA GLN A 196 -42.31 65.69 3.18
C GLN A 196 -43.38 66.12 4.19
N ALA A 197 -43.38 65.52 5.39
CA ALA A 197 -44.31 65.88 6.45
C ALA A 197 -44.14 67.34 6.91
N LEU A 198 -42.88 67.81 7.04
CA LEU A 198 -42.58 69.21 7.37
C LEU A 198 -43.04 70.18 6.28
N LEU A 199 -42.83 69.83 5.00
CA LEU A 199 -43.31 70.64 3.87
C LEU A 199 -44.84 70.73 3.86
N SER A 200 -45.54 69.60 4.00
CA SER A 200 -47.00 69.57 4.08
C SER A 200 -47.53 70.40 5.26
N LYS A 201 -46.92 70.28 6.44
CA LYS A 201 -47.32 71.08 7.62
C LYS A 201 -47.09 72.58 7.39
N ARG A 202 -45.98 72.96 6.73
CA ARG A 202 -45.73 74.35 6.33
C ARG A 202 -46.81 74.87 5.39
N GLU A 203 -47.21 74.09 4.38
CA GLU A 203 -48.29 74.48 3.46
C GLU A 203 -49.62 74.70 4.18
N ILE A 204 -49.98 73.79 5.09
CA ILE A 204 -51.19 73.92 5.93
C ILE A 204 -51.14 75.22 6.74
N LEU A 205 -50.02 75.52 7.40
CA LEU A 205 -49.85 76.75 8.19
C LEU A 205 -49.93 78.01 7.33
N VAL A 206 -49.36 78.00 6.12
CA VAL A 206 -49.46 79.13 5.18
C VAL A 206 -50.90 79.35 4.71
N VAL A 207 -51.65 78.28 4.42
CA VAL A 207 -53.07 78.37 4.03
C VAL A 207 -53.94 78.89 5.18
N HIS A 208 -53.73 78.41 6.41
CA HIS A 208 -54.46 78.91 7.58
C HIS A 208 -54.12 80.36 7.88
N GLY A 209 -52.84 80.76 7.80
CA GLY A 209 -52.43 82.15 7.98
C GLY A 209 -53.02 83.10 6.93
N LYS A 210 -53.17 82.65 5.67
CA LYS A 210 -53.86 83.43 4.63
C LYS A 210 -55.35 83.59 4.89
N ARG A 211 -56.05 82.58 5.41
CA ARG A 211 -57.49 82.69 5.77
C ARG A 211 -57.74 83.73 6.84
N TYR A 212 -56.89 83.80 7.87
CA TYR A 212 -56.99 84.83 8.93
C TYR A 212 -56.73 86.26 8.42
N ILE A 213 -56.08 86.42 7.27
CA ILE A 213 -55.82 87.73 6.66
C ILE A 213 -56.94 88.13 5.69
N THR A 214 -57.58 87.16 5.01
CA THR A 214 -58.64 87.42 4.03
C THR A 214 -60.05 87.47 4.60
N ASP A 215 -60.28 87.04 5.85
CA ASP A 215 -61.56 87.26 6.53
C ASP A 215 -61.34 87.60 8.02
N PRO A 216 -61.45 88.89 8.40
CA PRO A 216 -61.26 89.31 9.78
C PRO A 216 -62.51 89.20 10.66
N ARG A 217 -63.66 88.68 10.19
CA ARG A 217 -64.90 88.68 10.98
C ARG A 217 -65.87 87.55 10.63
N GLU A 218 -65.99 86.60 11.55
CA GLU A 218 -67.24 86.29 12.27
C GLU A 218 -66.94 85.61 13.60
#